data_AF-A0A327V864-F1
#
_entry.id   AF-A0A327V864-F1
#
_cell.length_a   1.000
_cell.length_b   1.000
_cell.length_c   1.000
_cell.angle_alpha   90.00
_cell.angle_beta   90.00
_cell.angle_gamma   90.00
#
_symmetry.space_group_name_H-M   'P 1'
#
loop_
_entity.id
_entity.type
_entity.pdbx_description
1 polymer ?
#
loop_
_entity_poly.entity_id
_entity_poly.type
_entity_poly.pdbx_seq_one_letter_code
_entity_poly.pdbx_strand_id
1 'polypeptide(L)'
;MPPRKRSTPANPWHVVPEIKRTEEALTQTEKRLAALPSASSPERARKAVAEAAVAALRSDGTPIPADIGQRAADAYTAALVPASEREALTSAVASLKRHVVYLRTVHTEPVLAGLAEQLGAITVEVRDIVATHGRLTDGETAIDAGPEAVEAFTRLRVLVKDVDALRATQRDVLRDVVDSGVLNAIYTAGHDQFTDAARSPLPADVKRVIAGTRRRNVAFLIWATESGRHWLPASVDELAAEAGGAVDIGSADDGTARSSFNN
;
A
#
# COMPACT_ATOMS: atom_id res chain seq x y z
N MET A 1 -13.40 -20.87 -21.58
CA MET A 1 -12.40 -20.68 -20.51
C MET A 1 -12.98 -19.71 -19.49
N PRO A 2 -13.27 -20.12 -18.24
CA PRO A 2 -13.71 -19.17 -17.23
C PRO A 2 -12.55 -18.25 -16.83
N PRO A 3 -12.79 -16.96 -16.57
CA PRO A 3 -11.75 -16.04 -16.12
C PRO A 3 -11.23 -16.52 -14.75
N ARG A 4 -9.93 -16.81 -14.68
CA ARG A 4 -9.25 -17.04 -13.40
C ARG A 4 -9.44 -15.78 -12.54
N LYS A 5 -10.16 -15.90 -11.43
CA LYS A 5 -10.15 -14.90 -10.36
C LYS A 5 -8.69 -14.68 -9.99
N ARG A 6 -8.13 -13.51 -10.32
CA ARG A 6 -6.87 -13.06 -9.72
C ARG A 6 -7.16 -12.96 -8.23
N SER A 7 -6.57 -13.84 -7.42
CA SER A 7 -6.51 -13.62 -5.98
C SER A 7 -5.89 -12.25 -5.79
N THR A 8 -6.66 -11.31 -5.26
CA THR A 8 -6.13 -10.02 -4.84
C THR A 8 -4.96 -10.33 -3.90
N PRO A 9 -3.73 -9.87 -4.19
CA PRO A 9 -2.62 -10.12 -3.28
C PRO A 9 -3.01 -9.61 -1.90
N ALA A 10 -2.70 -10.39 -0.86
CA ALA A 10 -2.96 -9.98 0.52
C ALA A 10 -2.25 -8.64 0.76
N ASN A 11 -2.97 -7.65 1.28
CA ASN A 11 -2.37 -6.37 1.62
C ASN A 11 -1.26 -6.63 2.67
N PRO A 12 0.01 -6.26 2.40
CA PRO A 12 1.12 -6.61 3.28
C PRO A 12 0.97 -6.03 4.69
N TRP A 13 0.21 -4.95 4.83
CA TRP A 13 -0.07 -4.32 6.13
C TRP A 13 -1.08 -5.08 6.99
N HIS A 14 -1.79 -6.08 6.45
CA HIS A 14 -2.80 -6.84 7.21
C HIS A 14 -2.19 -7.81 8.23
N VAL A 15 -0.86 -7.96 8.25
CA VAL A 15 -0.15 -8.59 9.38
C VAL A 15 -0.28 -7.76 10.67
N VAL A 16 -0.59 -6.46 10.55
CA VAL A 16 -0.90 -5.55 11.66
C VAL A 16 -2.42 -5.47 11.84
N PRO A 17 -2.99 -6.07 12.91
CA PRO A 17 -4.44 -6.13 13.09
C PRO A 17 -5.12 -4.75 13.19
N GLU A 18 -4.43 -3.73 13.69
CA GLU A 18 -4.91 -2.35 13.75
C GLU A 18 -5.16 -1.81 12.35
N ILE A 19 -4.19 -1.94 11.43
CA ILE A 19 -4.30 -1.42 10.06
C ILE A 19 -5.47 -2.10 9.34
N LYS A 20 -5.57 -3.43 9.46
CA LYS A 20 -6.67 -4.19 8.86
C LYS A 20 -8.04 -3.68 9.34
N ARG A 21 -8.21 -3.54 10.66
CA ARG A 21 -9.46 -3.04 11.25
C ARG A 21 -9.79 -1.61 10.78
N THR A 22 -8.80 -0.73 10.70
CA THR A 22 -9.00 0.64 10.23
C THR A 22 -9.36 0.71 8.74
N GLU A 23 -8.73 -0.10 7.89
CA GLU A 23 -9.07 -0.18 6.45
C GLU A 23 -10.46 -0.78 6.21
N GLU A 24 -10.86 -1.78 7.00
CA GLU A 24 -12.22 -2.34 6.97
C GLU A 24 -13.25 -1.28 7.38
N ALA A 25 -12.99 -0.55 8.47
CA ALA A 25 -13.82 0.56 8.91
C ALA A 25 -13.91 1.66 7.84
N LEU A 26 -12.79 2.06 7.24
CA LEU A 26 -12.74 3.03 6.15
C LEU A 26 -13.61 2.58 4.96
N THR A 27 -13.44 1.34 4.52
CA THR A 27 -14.23 0.76 3.42
C THR A 27 -15.72 0.77 3.74
N GLN A 28 -16.09 0.45 4.98
CA GLN A 28 -17.49 0.48 5.42
C GLN A 28 -18.05 1.91 5.45
N THR A 29 -17.29 2.88 5.96
CA THR A 29 -17.68 4.29 6.02
C THR A 29 -17.83 4.88 4.61
N GLU A 30 -16.90 4.59 3.69
CA GLU A 30 -16.99 5.03 2.29
C GLU A 30 -18.22 4.46 1.59
N LYS A 31 -18.54 3.17 1.81
CA LYS A 31 -19.76 2.55 1.28
C LYS A 31 -21.02 3.23 1.82
N ARG A 32 -21.07 3.55 3.12
CA ARG A 32 -22.19 4.28 3.72
C ARG A 32 -22.33 5.67 3.12
N LEU A 33 -21.23 6.41 2.97
CA LEU A 33 -21.22 7.74 2.37
C LEU A 33 -21.72 7.72 0.92
N ALA A 34 -21.26 6.74 0.13
CA ALA A 34 -21.66 6.57 -1.26
C ALA A 34 -23.15 6.19 -1.41
N ALA A 35 -23.72 5.50 -0.42
CA ALA A 35 -25.13 5.13 -0.42
C ALA A 35 -26.07 6.27 -0.02
N LEU A 36 -25.56 7.39 0.52
CA LEU A 36 -26.40 8.51 0.91
C LEU A 36 -26.98 9.22 -0.32
N PRO A 37 -28.30 9.45 -0.38
CA PRO A 37 -28.93 10.16 -1.50
C PRO A 37 -28.41 11.60 -1.56
N SER A 38 -28.21 12.15 -2.77
CA SER A 38 -27.80 13.55 -2.92
C SER A 38 -28.79 14.45 -2.20
N ALA A 39 -28.38 15.03 -1.07
CA ALA A 39 -29.25 15.90 -0.30
C ALA A 39 -28.96 17.35 -0.68
N SER A 40 -30.00 18.12 -0.95
CA SER A 40 -29.89 19.58 -0.93
C SER A 40 -29.42 20.03 0.44
N SER A 41 -28.62 21.09 0.50
CA SER A 41 -28.31 21.71 1.78
C SER A 41 -29.61 22.15 2.48
N PRO A 42 -29.65 22.17 3.82
CA PRO A 42 -30.85 22.59 4.56
C PRO A 42 -31.33 23.99 4.15
N GLU A 43 -30.39 24.91 3.90
CA GLU A 43 -30.65 26.24 3.35
C GLU A 43 -31.33 26.21 1.98
N ARG A 44 -30.86 25.34 1.07
CA ARG A 44 -31.44 25.18 -0.27
C ARG A 44 -32.84 24.57 -0.20
N ALA A 45 -33.06 23.59 0.68
CA ALA A 45 -34.38 23.00 0.90
C ALA A 45 -35.39 24.03 1.43
N ARG A 46 -34.98 24.86 2.41
CA ARG A 46 -35.79 25.99 2.90
C ARG A 46 -36.15 26.96 1.78
N LYS A 47 -35.16 27.37 0.98
CA LYS A 47 -35.34 28.34 -0.10
C LYS A 47 -36.26 27.81 -1.20
N ALA A 48 -36.17 26.52 -1.52
CA ALA A 48 -37.00 25.86 -2.53
C ALA A 48 -38.50 25.97 -2.22
N VAL A 49 -38.91 26.00 -0.94
CA VAL A 49 -40.32 26.18 -0.54
C VAL A 49 -40.84 27.55 -0.99
N ALA A 50 -40.06 28.61 -0.75
CA ALA A 50 -40.43 29.96 -1.18
C ALA A 50 -40.40 30.11 -2.70
N GLU A 51 -39.38 29.54 -3.36
CA GLU A 51 -39.27 29.55 -4.82
C GLU A 51 -40.45 28.80 -5.47
N ALA A 52 -40.86 27.66 -4.93
CA ALA A 52 -42.02 26.91 -5.41
C ALA A 52 -43.34 27.66 -5.20
N ALA A 53 -43.54 28.32 -4.06
CA ALA A 53 -44.75 29.11 -3.80
C ALA A 53 -44.85 30.33 -4.75
N VAL A 54 -43.74 31.01 -5.00
CA VAL A 54 -43.68 32.12 -5.97
C VAL A 54 -43.90 31.62 -7.40
N ALA A 55 -43.35 30.45 -7.75
CA ALA A 55 -43.57 29.84 -9.06
C ALA A 55 -45.05 29.50 -9.28
N ALA A 56 -45.72 28.88 -8.29
CA ALA A 56 -47.14 28.55 -8.35
C ALA A 56 -48.01 29.81 -8.54
N LEU A 57 -47.77 30.84 -7.72
CA LEU A 57 -48.46 32.12 -7.85
C LEU A 57 -48.33 32.71 -9.26
N ARG A 58 -47.16 32.58 -9.89
CA ARG A 58 -46.93 33.06 -11.25
C ARG A 58 -47.55 32.18 -12.33
N SER A 59 -47.64 30.86 -12.12
CA SER A 59 -48.10 29.92 -13.15
C SER A 59 -49.62 29.78 -13.20
N ASP A 60 -50.28 29.68 -12.05
CA ASP A 60 -51.71 29.37 -11.96
C ASP A 60 -52.48 30.28 -10.99
N GLY A 61 -51.81 31.27 -10.40
CA GLY A 61 -52.42 32.20 -9.46
C GLY A 61 -52.62 31.63 -8.05
N THR A 62 -52.08 30.45 -7.75
CA THR A 62 -52.17 29.86 -6.40
C THR A 62 -51.60 30.83 -5.36
N PRO A 63 -52.37 31.24 -4.34
CA PRO A 63 -51.90 32.17 -3.33
C PRO A 63 -50.79 31.57 -2.48
N ILE A 64 -49.91 32.44 -1.97
CA ILE A 64 -48.85 32.03 -1.05
C ILE A 64 -49.50 31.43 0.22
N PRO A 65 -49.11 30.22 0.64
CA PRO A 65 -49.68 29.60 1.83
C PRO A 65 -49.39 30.40 3.10
N ALA A 66 -50.38 30.54 3.99
CA ALA A 66 -50.23 31.25 5.26
C ALA A 66 -49.23 30.56 6.21
N ASP A 67 -49.02 29.25 6.03
CA ASP A 67 -48.10 28.39 6.77
C ASP A 67 -46.72 28.27 6.09
N ILE A 68 -46.38 29.16 5.15
CA ILE A 68 -45.10 29.08 4.40
C ILE A 68 -43.86 29.01 5.31
N GLY A 69 -43.88 29.70 6.45
CA GLY A 69 -42.80 29.64 7.43
C GLY A 69 -42.64 28.24 8.05
N GLN A 70 -43.75 27.57 8.39
CA GLN A 70 -43.73 26.20 8.92
C GLN A 70 -43.23 25.22 7.86
N ARG A 71 -43.74 25.30 6.62
CA ARG A 71 -43.29 24.44 5.52
C ARG A 71 -41.79 24.59 5.23
N ALA A 72 -41.28 25.82 5.29
CA ALA A 72 -39.86 26.09 5.12
C ALA A 72 -39.00 25.51 6.26
N ALA A 73 -39.48 25.58 7.50
CA ALA A 73 -38.82 24.98 8.67
C ALA A 73 -38.82 23.45 8.62
N ASP A 74 -39.93 22.84 8.19
CA ASP A 74 -40.05 21.38 8.01
C ASP A 74 -39.09 20.90 6.91
N ALA A 75 -39.05 21.60 5.78
CA ALA A 75 -38.12 21.30 4.68
C ALA A 75 -36.65 21.42 5.10
N TYR A 76 -36.31 22.46 5.89
CA TYR A 76 -34.98 22.61 6.47
C TYR A 76 -34.61 21.42 7.37
N THR A 77 -35.49 21.07 8.31
CA THR A 77 -35.26 20.01 9.30
C THR A 77 -35.14 18.63 8.63
N ALA A 78 -36.00 18.35 7.65
CA ALA A 78 -35.94 17.12 6.86
C ALA A 78 -34.62 16.98 6.08
N ALA A 79 -34.07 18.09 5.58
CA ALA A 79 -32.78 18.11 4.88
C ALA A 79 -31.57 18.13 5.83
N LEU A 80 -31.74 18.57 7.10
CA LEU A 80 -30.66 18.67 8.08
C LEU A 80 -30.04 17.31 8.41
N VAL A 81 -30.86 16.31 8.71
CA VAL A 81 -30.38 14.97 9.10
C VAL A 81 -29.46 14.34 8.04
N PRO A 82 -29.86 14.21 6.75
CA PRO A 82 -28.98 13.62 5.74
C PRO A 82 -27.77 14.51 5.37
N ALA A 83 -27.88 15.84 5.52
CA ALA A 83 -26.75 16.73 5.33
C ALA A 83 -25.69 16.54 6.43
N SER A 84 -26.11 16.50 7.69
CA SER A 84 -25.24 16.25 8.84
C SER A 84 -24.62 14.86 8.80
N GLU A 85 -25.37 13.82 8.41
CA GLU A 85 -24.80 12.47 8.26
C GLU A 85 -23.72 12.43 7.18
N ARG A 86 -23.96 13.07 6.03
CA ARG A 86 -22.95 13.18 4.96
C ARG A 86 -21.69 13.89 5.44
N GLU A 87 -21.83 15.00 6.16
CA GLU A 87 -20.69 15.74 6.72
C GLU A 87 -19.90 14.89 7.73
N ALA A 88 -20.60 14.24 8.66
CA ALA A 88 -19.98 13.37 9.66
C ALA A 88 -19.23 12.20 9.01
N LEU A 89 -19.83 11.53 8.02
CA LEU A 89 -19.17 10.44 7.29
C LEU A 89 -17.99 10.92 6.45
N THR A 90 -18.09 12.11 5.83
CA THR A 90 -16.97 12.70 5.08
C THR A 90 -15.78 12.99 6.00
N SER A 91 -16.04 13.57 7.17
CA SER A 91 -15.02 13.81 8.20
C SER A 91 -14.42 12.51 8.73
N ALA A 92 -15.26 11.50 8.99
CA ALA A 92 -14.81 10.18 9.41
C ALA A 92 -13.90 9.50 8.36
N VAL A 93 -14.27 9.54 7.07
CA VAL A 93 -13.44 9.03 5.97
C VAL A 93 -12.09 9.74 5.93
N ALA A 94 -12.06 11.07 6.00
CA ALA A 94 -10.82 11.83 6.02
C ALA A 94 -9.93 11.48 7.22
N SER A 95 -10.55 11.31 8.40
CA SER A 95 -9.85 10.91 9.62
C SER A 95 -9.26 9.51 9.51
N LEU A 96 -10.04 8.53 9.05
CA LEU A 96 -9.60 7.14 8.87
C LEU A 96 -8.48 7.04 7.84
N LYS A 97 -8.54 7.78 6.73
CA LYS A 97 -7.45 7.84 5.74
C LYS A 97 -6.14 8.32 6.36
N ARG A 98 -6.18 9.41 7.14
CA ARG A 98 -5.01 9.89 7.88
C ARG A 98 -4.52 8.88 8.91
N HIS A 99 -5.44 8.20 9.59
CA HIS A 99 -5.08 7.19 10.58
C HIS A 99 -4.40 5.96 9.96
N VAL A 100 -4.83 5.51 8.78
CA VAL A 100 -4.13 4.44 8.04
C VAL A 100 -2.70 4.85 7.72
N VAL A 101 -2.47 6.07 7.23
CA VAL A 101 -1.11 6.58 6.94
C VAL A 101 -0.26 6.62 8.21
N TYR A 102 -0.82 7.13 9.31
CA TYR A 102 -0.15 7.15 10.62
C TYR A 102 0.25 5.72 11.06
N LEU A 103 -0.69 4.77 11.02
CA LEU A 103 -0.41 3.38 11.43
C LEU A 103 0.66 2.73 10.55
N ARG A 104 0.61 2.93 9.23
CA ARG A 104 1.65 2.42 8.33
C ARG A 104 3.02 2.97 8.68
N THR A 105 3.11 4.28 8.95
CA THR A 105 4.37 4.93 9.36
C THR A 105 4.91 4.31 10.66
N VAL A 106 4.08 4.20 11.70
CA VAL A 106 4.48 3.65 13.01
C VAL A 106 4.84 2.17 12.94
N HIS A 107 4.16 1.38 12.10
CA HIS A 107 4.39 -0.05 11.98
C HIS A 107 5.31 -0.44 10.81
N THR A 108 5.97 0.52 10.15
CA THR A 108 6.86 0.23 9.02
C THR A 108 8.01 -0.66 9.44
N GLU A 109 8.77 -0.29 10.47
CA GLU A 109 9.96 -1.05 10.89
C GLU A 109 9.62 -2.46 11.37
N PRO A 110 8.61 -2.67 12.25
CA PRO A 110 8.21 -4.04 12.63
C PRO A 110 7.82 -4.92 11.43
N VAL A 111 7.14 -4.35 10.43
CA VAL A 111 6.77 -5.08 9.21
C VAL A 111 8.02 -5.43 8.39
N LEU A 112 8.91 -4.46 8.17
CA LEU A 112 10.15 -4.66 7.45
C LEU A 112 11.09 -5.67 8.14
N ALA A 113 11.22 -5.59 9.46
CA ALA A 113 11.98 -6.56 10.26
C ALA A 113 11.44 -7.99 10.11
N GLY A 114 10.11 -8.17 10.15
CA GLY A 114 9.50 -9.48 9.91
C GLY A 114 9.75 -10.02 8.49
N LEU A 115 9.82 -9.16 7.47
CA LEU A 115 10.23 -9.57 6.13
C LEU A 115 11.72 -9.94 6.06
N ALA A 116 12.58 -9.25 6.82
CA ALA A 116 14.00 -9.55 6.88
C ALA A 116 14.25 -10.92 7.54
N GLU A 117 13.52 -11.23 8.61
CA GLU A 117 13.54 -12.56 9.25
C GLU A 117 13.12 -13.68 8.27
N GLN A 118 12.06 -13.45 7.48
CA GLN A 118 11.62 -14.41 6.46
C GLN A 118 12.68 -14.63 5.38
N LEU A 119 13.34 -13.57 4.92
CA LEU A 119 14.46 -13.70 3.98
C LEU A 119 15.61 -14.49 4.61
N GLY A 120 15.94 -14.21 5.88
CA GLY A 120 16.93 -14.96 6.64
C GLY A 120 16.64 -16.46 6.66
N ALA A 121 15.40 -16.85 6.98
CA ALA A 121 14.97 -18.25 6.98
C ALA A 121 15.11 -18.90 5.60
N ILE A 122 14.70 -18.22 4.52
CA ILE A 122 14.88 -18.71 3.14
C ILE A 122 16.36 -18.94 2.84
N THR A 123 17.23 -18.03 3.25
CA THR A 123 18.66 -18.11 2.93
C THR A 123 19.36 -19.26 3.68
N VAL A 124 18.96 -19.52 4.93
CA VAL A 124 19.39 -20.71 5.68
C VAL A 124 18.97 -21.98 4.94
N GLU A 125 17.71 -22.07 4.53
CA GLU A 125 17.22 -23.24 3.81
C GLU A 125 17.95 -23.46 2.46
N VAL A 126 18.24 -22.39 1.72
CA VAL A 126 19.05 -22.49 0.50
C VAL A 126 20.46 -23.02 0.80
N ARG A 127 21.11 -22.56 1.88
CA ARG A 127 22.44 -23.05 2.28
C ARG A 127 22.40 -24.53 2.65
N ASP A 128 21.38 -24.98 3.37
CA ASP A 128 21.23 -26.37 3.77
C ASP A 128 21.02 -27.29 2.55
N ILE A 129 20.21 -26.86 1.59
CA ILE A 129 20.02 -27.58 0.32
C ILE A 129 21.35 -27.67 -0.45
N VAL A 130 22.08 -26.55 -0.57
CA VAL A 130 23.36 -26.53 -1.30
C VAL A 130 24.43 -27.36 -0.59
N ALA A 131 24.47 -27.36 0.75
CA ALA A 131 25.39 -28.17 1.52
C ALA A 131 25.12 -29.67 1.38
N THR A 132 23.84 -30.06 1.28
CA THR A 132 23.42 -31.46 1.21
C THR A 132 23.50 -32.04 -0.20
N HIS A 133 23.04 -31.29 -1.20
CA HIS A 133 22.88 -31.80 -2.58
C HIS A 133 23.82 -31.13 -3.60
N GLY A 134 24.66 -30.19 -3.16
CA GLY A 134 25.51 -29.39 -4.05
C GLY A 134 24.74 -28.31 -4.81
N ARG A 135 25.39 -27.72 -5.82
CA ARG A 135 24.85 -26.60 -6.59
C ARG A 135 23.89 -27.08 -7.68
N LEU A 136 22.61 -27.25 -7.34
CA LEU A 136 21.55 -27.62 -8.27
C LEU A 136 21.05 -26.38 -9.06
N THR A 137 21.78 -25.98 -10.10
CA THR A 137 21.47 -24.72 -10.83
C THR A 137 20.39 -24.85 -11.90
N ASP A 138 20.13 -26.07 -12.37
CA ASP A 138 19.10 -26.41 -13.37
C ASP A 138 18.53 -27.82 -13.15
N GLY A 139 17.48 -28.15 -13.92
CA GLY A 139 16.77 -29.41 -13.79
C GLY A 139 17.54 -30.62 -14.30
N GLU A 140 18.43 -30.45 -15.27
CA GLU A 140 19.25 -31.55 -15.81
C GLU A 140 20.27 -32.00 -14.75
N THR A 141 20.97 -31.05 -14.13
CA THR A 141 21.88 -31.30 -13.00
C THR A 141 21.16 -32.01 -11.85
N ALA A 142 19.91 -31.63 -11.57
CA ALA A 142 19.11 -32.26 -10.52
C ALA A 142 18.70 -33.69 -10.88
N ILE A 143 18.33 -33.96 -12.14
CA ILE A 143 17.98 -35.29 -12.62
C ILE A 143 19.19 -36.23 -12.55
N ASP A 144 20.35 -35.75 -12.98
CA ASP A 144 21.61 -36.52 -12.95
C ASP A 144 22.05 -36.87 -11.52
N ALA A 145 21.76 -35.98 -10.56
CA ALA A 145 22.04 -36.20 -9.13
C ALA A 145 21.01 -37.10 -8.40
N GLY A 146 19.91 -37.47 -9.07
CA GLY A 146 18.93 -38.44 -8.57
C GLY A 146 17.66 -37.83 -7.94
N PRO A 147 16.71 -38.68 -7.50
CA PRO A 147 15.36 -38.25 -7.11
C PRO A 147 15.32 -37.21 -5.97
N GLU A 148 16.14 -37.36 -4.93
CA GLU A 148 16.21 -36.40 -3.82
C GLU A 148 16.69 -35.01 -4.27
N ALA A 149 17.64 -34.96 -5.23
CA ALA A 149 18.09 -33.71 -5.82
C ALA A 149 17.01 -33.04 -6.68
N VAL A 150 16.15 -33.82 -7.36
CA VAL A 150 14.98 -33.27 -8.09
C VAL A 150 13.98 -32.63 -7.13
N GLU A 151 13.73 -33.25 -5.98
CA GLU A 151 12.87 -32.68 -4.93
C GLU A 151 13.48 -31.39 -4.35
N ALA A 152 14.78 -31.41 -4.02
CA ALA A 152 15.50 -30.23 -3.54
C ALA A 152 15.49 -29.09 -4.57
N PHE A 153 15.72 -29.39 -5.85
CA PHE A 153 15.62 -28.40 -6.92
C PHE A 153 14.20 -27.84 -7.07
N THR A 154 13.19 -28.69 -6.91
CA THR A 154 11.79 -28.24 -6.89
C THR A 154 11.53 -27.30 -5.72
N ARG A 155 12.08 -27.58 -4.54
CA ARG A 155 12.01 -26.68 -3.38
C ARG A 155 12.72 -25.35 -3.64
N LEU A 156 13.92 -25.35 -4.24
CA LEU A 156 14.61 -24.12 -4.64
C LEU A 156 13.76 -23.26 -5.60
N ARG A 157 13.03 -23.88 -6.54
CA ARG A 157 12.11 -23.15 -7.43
C ARG A 157 10.93 -22.53 -6.69
N VAL A 158 10.47 -23.14 -5.60
CA VAL A 158 9.46 -22.55 -4.71
C VAL A 158 10.06 -21.37 -3.96
N LEU A 159 11.24 -21.52 -3.37
CA LEU A 159 11.93 -20.44 -2.66
C LEU A 159 12.20 -19.21 -3.55
N VAL A 160 12.51 -19.40 -4.84
CA VAL A 160 12.61 -18.28 -5.80
C VAL A 160 11.32 -17.46 -5.84
N LYS A 161 10.16 -18.14 -5.88
CA LYS A 161 8.85 -17.47 -5.88
C LYS A 161 8.57 -16.79 -4.54
N ASP A 162 8.98 -17.40 -3.45
CA ASP A 162 8.80 -16.84 -2.11
C ASP A 162 9.61 -15.54 -1.96
N VAL A 163 10.87 -15.52 -2.44
CA VAL A 163 11.66 -14.29 -2.51
C VAL A 163 11.01 -13.28 -3.47
N ASP A 164 10.41 -13.71 -4.60
CA ASP A 164 9.68 -12.80 -5.50
C ASP A 164 8.52 -12.10 -4.81
N ALA A 165 7.72 -12.86 -4.06
CA ALA A 165 6.61 -12.33 -3.28
C ALA A 165 7.12 -11.39 -2.17
N LEU A 166 8.14 -11.81 -1.42
CA LEU A 166 8.72 -11.04 -0.33
C LEU A 166 9.29 -9.69 -0.82
N ARG A 167 9.97 -9.67 -1.96
CA ARG A 167 10.44 -8.40 -2.57
C ARG A 167 9.32 -7.54 -3.11
N ALA A 168 8.25 -8.13 -3.64
CA ALA A 168 7.08 -7.35 -4.03
C ALA A 168 6.42 -6.68 -2.81
N THR A 169 6.23 -7.45 -1.74
CA THR A 169 5.72 -6.96 -0.46
C THR A 169 6.58 -5.86 0.15
N GLN A 170 7.90 -6.03 0.19
CA GLN A 170 8.84 -5.00 0.64
C GLN A 170 8.66 -3.70 -0.15
N ARG A 171 8.56 -3.78 -1.48
CA ARG A 171 8.37 -2.59 -2.33
C ARG A 171 7.02 -1.92 -2.10
N ASP A 172 5.97 -2.70 -1.84
CA ASP A 172 4.65 -2.14 -1.53
C ASP A 172 4.65 -1.43 -0.17
N VAL A 173 5.29 -2.00 0.85
CA VAL A 173 5.48 -1.37 2.17
C VAL A 173 6.26 -0.06 2.03
N LEU A 174 7.42 -0.09 1.35
CA LEU A 174 8.26 1.09 1.18
C LEU A 174 7.56 2.19 0.37
N ARG A 175 6.79 1.84 -0.68
CA ARG A 175 6.05 2.81 -1.50
C ARG A 175 5.04 3.62 -0.70
N ASP A 176 4.48 3.03 0.36
CA ASP A 176 3.48 3.70 1.18
C ASP A 176 4.08 4.73 2.16
N VAL A 177 5.41 4.73 2.37
CA VAL A 177 6.08 5.51 3.42
C VAL A 177 7.34 6.27 2.99
N VAL A 178 7.89 5.97 1.81
CA VAL A 178 9.08 6.63 1.25
C VAL A 178 8.72 7.35 -0.05
N ASP A 179 9.33 8.52 -0.29
CA ASP A 179 9.15 9.26 -1.54
C ASP A 179 9.48 8.41 -2.78
N SER A 180 8.64 8.55 -3.81
CA SER A 180 8.74 7.75 -5.03
C SER A 180 10.01 8.02 -5.85
N GLY A 181 10.54 9.25 -5.82
CA GLY A 181 11.79 9.60 -6.49
C GLY A 181 12.97 8.94 -5.81
N VAL A 182 12.99 8.95 -4.47
CA VAL A 182 14.00 8.27 -3.66
C VAL A 182 13.97 6.76 -3.88
N LEU A 183 12.79 6.13 -3.84
CA LEU A 183 12.65 4.70 -4.09
C LEU A 183 13.13 4.28 -5.48
N ASN A 184 12.84 5.07 -6.51
CA ASN A 184 13.30 4.76 -7.87
C ASN A 184 14.84 4.77 -7.97
N ALA A 185 15.52 5.70 -7.29
CA ALA A 185 16.98 5.74 -7.24
C ALA A 185 17.55 4.50 -6.54
N ILE A 186 16.97 4.13 -5.38
CA ILE A 186 17.33 2.95 -4.59
C ILE A 186 17.18 1.66 -5.40
N TYR A 187 16.02 1.47 -6.04
CA TYR A 187 15.73 0.27 -6.83
C TYR A 187 16.62 0.14 -8.06
N THR A 188 16.96 1.26 -8.71
CA THR A 188 17.86 1.25 -9.87
C THR A 188 19.27 0.80 -9.48
N ALA A 189 19.73 1.19 -8.29
CA ALA A 189 21.04 0.81 -7.78
C ALA A 189 21.07 -0.59 -7.13
N GLY A 190 19.90 -1.16 -6.81
CA GLY A 190 19.77 -2.49 -6.22
C GLY A 190 19.96 -2.53 -4.70
N HIS A 191 19.97 -1.36 -4.04
CA HIS A 191 20.10 -1.26 -2.58
C HIS A 191 18.91 -1.90 -1.84
N ASP A 192 17.75 -2.06 -2.48
CA ASP A 192 16.61 -2.75 -1.88
C ASP A 192 16.81 -4.26 -1.73
N GLN A 193 17.82 -4.82 -2.41
CA GLN A 193 18.08 -6.27 -2.49
C GLN A 193 19.47 -6.67 -2.03
N PHE A 194 20.45 -5.77 -2.16
CA PHE A 194 21.85 -6.05 -1.91
C PHE A 194 22.53 -4.93 -1.12
N THR A 195 23.33 -5.31 -0.13
CA THR A 195 24.23 -4.39 0.58
C THR A 195 25.52 -4.12 -0.20
N ASP A 196 26.15 -3.00 0.11
CA ASP A 196 27.40 -2.51 -0.47
C ASP A 196 27.34 -2.39 -2.01
N ALA A 197 26.16 -2.13 -2.59
CA ALA A 197 25.99 -2.12 -4.05
C ALA A 197 26.89 -1.06 -4.74
N ALA A 198 27.13 0.06 -4.08
CA ALA A 198 28.02 1.13 -4.54
C ALA A 198 29.51 0.76 -4.46
N ARG A 199 29.92 0.03 -3.40
CA ARG A 199 31.33 -0.31 -3.14
C ARG A 199 31.80 -1.54 -3.91
N SER A 200 30.88 -2.46 -4.19
CA SER A 200 31.15 -3.70 -4.90
C SER A 200 30.10 -3.90 -5.99
N PRO A 201 30.35 -3.42 -7.23
CA PRO A 201 29.35 -3.45 -8.30
C PRO A 201 28.83 -4.85 -8.59
N LEU A 202 27.52 -4.96 -8.75
CA LEU A 202 26.86 -6.24 -9.01
C LEU A 202 27.23 -6.81 -10.40
N PRO A 203 27.33 -8.15 -10.54
CA PRO A 203 27.48 -8.80 -11.84
C PRO A 203 26.39 -8.41 -12.85
N ALA A 204 26.70 -8.47 -14.15
CA ALA A 204 25.81 -7.99 -15.20
C ALA A 204 24.49 -8.78 -15.31
N ASP A 205 24.53 -10.08 -15.04
CA ASP A 205 23.36 -10.94 -14.95
C ASP A 205 22.47 -10.60 -13.74
N VAL A 206 23.07 -10.30 -12.59
CA VAL A 206 22.36 -9.84 -11.39
C VAL A 206 21.71 -8.48 -11.63
N LYS A 207 22.44 -7.53 -12.23
CA LYS A 207 21.90 -6.23 -12.63
C LYS A 207 20.70 -6.35 -13.57
N ARG A 208 20.74 -7.27 -14.54
CA ARG A 208 19.61 -7.54 -15.45
C ARG A 208 18.38 -8.04 -14.72
N VAL A 209 18.57 -8.85 -13.68
CA VAL A 209 17.48 -9.34 -12.83
C VAL A 209 16.86 -8.20 -12.02
N ILE A 210 17.68 -7.35 -11.40
CA ILE A 210 17.23 -6.17 -10.64
C ILE A 210 16.46 -5.19 -11.55
N ALA A 211 17.00 -4.92 -12.73
CA ALA A 211 16.38 -4.05 -13.73
C ALA A 211 15.09 -4.64 -14.35
N GLY A 212 14.65 -5.84 -13.94
CA GLY A 212 13.45 -6.50 -14.44
C GLY A 212 13.58 -7.04 -15.88
N THR A 213 14.74 -6.90 -16.52
CA THR A 213 15.01 -7.43 -17.86
C THR A 213 15.17 -8.95 -17.86
N ARG A 214 15.40 -9.56 -16.70
CA ARG A 214 15.46 -11.01 -16.49
C ARG A 214 14.72 -11.37 -15.21
N ARG A 215 14.12 -12.57 -15.16
CA ARG A 215 13.49 -13.09 -13.94
C ARG A 215 14.52 -13.75 -13.03
N ARG A 216 14.27 -13.69 -11.72
CA ARG A 216 15.00 -14.50 -10.73
C ARG A 216 14.80 -15.99 -11.04
N ASN A 217 15.85 -16.77 -10.84
CA ASN A 217 15.87 -18.22 -11.02
C ASN A 217 16.71 -18.86 -9.91
N VAL A 218 16.82 -20.19 -9.92
CA VAL A 218 17.54 -20.94 -8.88
C VAL A 218 19.02 -20.56 -8.83
N ALA A 219 19.67 -20.43 -9.97
CA ALA A 219 21.07 -19.99 -10.05
C ALA A 219 21.28 -18.61 -9.40
N PHE A 220 20.40 -17.64 -9.67
CA PHE A 220 20.43 -16.32 -9.03
C PHE A 220 20.25 -16.43 -7.51
N LEU A 221 19.30 -17.25 -7.06
CA LEU A 221 19.02 -17.41 -5.62
C LEU A 221 20.24 -17.99 -4.89
N ILE A 222 20.85 -19.05 -5.43
CA ILE A 222 22.08 -19.63 -4.89
C ILE A 222 23.19 -18.58 -4.85
N TRP A 223 23.42 -17.86 -5.95
CA TRP A 223 24.43 -16.80 -6.01
C TRP A 223 24.19 -15.71 -4.95
N ALA A 224 22.94 -15.23 -4.83
CA ALA A 224 22.59 -14.21 -3.87
C ALA A 224 22.88 -14.69 -2.45
N THR A 225 22.49 -15.93 -2.11
CA THR A 225 22.73 -16.56 -0.81
C THR A 225 24.22 -16.73 -0.50
N GLU A 226 25.01 -17.24 -1.45
CA GLU A 226 26.46 -17.47 -1.29
C GLU A 226 27.26 -16.17 -1.19
N SER A 227 26.83 -15.11 -1.88
CA SER A 227 27.52 -13.82 -1.85
C SER A 227 27.55 -13.19 -0.45
N GLY A 228 26.63 -13.59 0.44
CA GLY A 228 26.44 -12.97 1.76
C GLY A 228 25.93 -11.53 1.70
N ARG A 229 25.63 -11.00 0.50
CA ARG A 229 25.22 -9.60 0.28
C ARG A 229 23.72 -9.43 0.09
N HIS A 230 22.96 -10.52 0.02
CA HIS A 230 21.50 -10.44 0.00
C HIS A 230 21.03 -9.85 1.33
N TRP A 231 20.10 -8.91 1.26
CA TRP A 231 19.64 -8.22 2.45
C TRP A 231 18.26 -7.63 2.23
N LEU A 232 17.51 -7.43 3.32
CA LEU A 232 16.28 -6.68 3.32
C LEU A 232 16.36 -5.67 4.48
N PRO A 233 16.17 -4.37 4.23
CA PRO A 233 16.20 -3.35 5.26
C PRO A 233 15.14 -3.61 6.32
N ALA A 234 15.55 -3.64 7.59
CA ALA A 234 14.64 -3.72 8.73
C ALA A 234 14.00 -2.36 9.06
N SER A 235 14.59 -1.26 8.58
CA SER A 235 14.03 0.09 8.72
C SER A 235 14.27 0.95 7.48
N VAL A 236 13.53 2.07 7.39
CA VAL A 236 13.76 3.09 6.35
C VAL A 236 15.15 3.72 6.52
N ASP A 237 15.58 3.94 7.76
CA ASP A 237 16.91 4.50 8.07
C ASP A 237 18.04 3.58 7.61
N GLU A 238 17.89 2.26 7.76
CA GLU A 238 18.89 1.30 7.28
C GLU A 238 18.97 1.31 5.75
N LEU A 239 17.82 1.38 5.07
CA LEU A 239 17.75 1.58 3.63
C LEU A 239 18.40 2.90 3.20
N ALA A 240 18.15 3.96 3.96
CA ALA A 240 18.72 5.28 3.72
C ALA A 240 20.23 5.30 3.89
N ALA A 241 20.76 4.66 4.94
CA ALA A 241 22.18 4.58 5.21
C ALA A 241 22.93 3.82 4.11
N GLU A 242 22.36 2.70 3.65
CA GLU A 242 22.90 1.94 2.52
C GLU A 242 22.84 2.74 1.21
N ALA A 243 21.76 3.50 1.01
CA ALA A 243 21.60 4.40 -0.13
C ALA A 243 22.43 5.69 0.00
N GLY A 244 22.92 6.04 1.21
CA GLY A 244 23.44 7.34 1.65
C GLY A 244 24.70 7.87 0.95
N GLY A 245 25.10 7.26 -0.18
CA GLY A 245 25.87 7.94 -1.22
C GLY A 245 25.00 8.72 -2.23
N ALA A 246 23.67 8.59 -2.17
CA ALA A 246 22.70 9.11 -3.11
C ALA A 246 21.51 9.77 -2.37
N VAL A 247 21.61 11.09 -2.20
CA VAL A 247 20.52 12.03 -1.87
C VAL A 247 20.03 12.01 -0.42
N ASP A 248 20.00 13.21 0.15
CA ASP A 248 19.32 13.58 1.40
C ASP A 248 17.89 13.03 1.39
N ILE A 249 17.68 11.93 2.11
CA ILE A 249 16.37 11.29 2.25
C ILE A 249 15.60 12.18 3.19
N GLY A 250 14.94 13.18 2.60
CA GLY A 250 14.27 14.27 3.30
C GLY A 250 13.61 13.76 4.56
N SER A 251 14.08 14.29 5.70
CA SER A 251 13.32 14.30 6.94
C SER A 251 11.88 14.63 6.59
N ALA A 252 10.92 13.85 7.11
CA ALA A 252 9.53 14.23 7.04
C ALA A 252 9.45 15.68 7.50
N ASP A 253 9.23 16.60 6.56
CA ASP A 253 9.09 18.00 6.89
C ASP A 253 7.88 18.07 7.81
N ASP A 254 8.14 18.27 9.09
CA ASP A 254 7.21 18.68 10.12
C ASP A 254 6.77 20.11 9.78
N GLY A 255 6.11 20.23 8.62
CA GLY A 255 5.60 21.43 8.01
C GLY A 255 4.45 21.96 8.84
N THR A 256 4.82 22.57 9.96
CA THR A 256 4.07 23.58 10.68
C THR A 256 3.78 24.75 9.73
N ALA A 257 2.79 24.57 8.86
CA ALA A 257 2.16 25.69 8.17
C ALA A 257 1.26 26.42 9.17
N ARG A 258 1.91 27.36 9.86
CA ARG A 258 1.35 28.50 10.60
C ARG A 258 0.00 28.96 10.05
N SER A 259 -0.92 29.14 11.01
CA SER A 259 -1.92 30.20 11.12
C SER A 259 -1.95 31.24 9.97
N SER A 260 -3.10 31.35 9.31
CA SER A 260 -3.62 32.66 8.88
C SER A 260 -5.10 32.77 9.27
N PHE A 261 -5.31 33.14 10.53
CA PHE A 261 -6.45 33.99 10.88
C PHE A 261 -6.18 35.42 10.37
N ASN A 262 -7.23 36.03 9.82
CA ASN A 262 -7.44 37.46 9.55
C ASN A 262 -6.61 38.15 8.46
N ASN A 263 -7.27 38.47 7.34
CA ASN A 263 -7.78 39.82 7.06
C ASN A 263 -8.98 39.76 6.10
#